data_AF-A0A8X6QDT8-F1
#
_entry.id   AF-A0A8X6QDT8-F1
#
_cell.length_a   1.000
_cell.length_b   1.000
_cell.length_c   1.000
_cell.angle_alpha   90.00
_cell.angle_beta   90.00
_cell.angle_gamma   90.00
#
_symmetry.space_group_name_H-M   'P 1'
#
loop_
_entity.id
_entity.type
_entity.pdbx_description
1 polymer ?
#
loop_
_entity_poly.entity_id
_entity_poly.type
_entity_poly.pdbx_seq_one_letter_code
_entity_poly.pdbx_strand_id
1 'polypeptide(L)'
;MIDHLGRDASHRLMNIINISWSSRRLSRDWKRTTVISIRKLQKDARFPESYRPIVLTSVACKIVEKMLLKRLLFYLNSRHLLPKEEYGFKSGHSTTDQVLFICQKIRYAHNFKPTHHAVGTFLELSKAFDTV
;
A
#
# COMPACT_ATOMS: atom_id res chain seq x y z
N MET A 1 1.67 -16.11 -7.42
CA MET A 1 0.82 -16.42 -6.23
C MET A 1 -0.05 -17.66 -6.46
N ILE A 2 -0.46 -17.92 -7.70
CA ILE A 2 -1.19 -19.15 -8.07
C ILE A 2 -0.57 -19.77 -9.32
N ASP A 3 0.76 -19.66 -9.42
CA ASP A 3 1.50 -19.91 -10.66
C ASP A 3 1.50 -21.41 -11.04
N HIS A 4 1.07 -22.28 -10.11
CA HIS A 4 0.95 -23.73 -10.26
C HIS A 4 -0.51 -24.25 -10.16
N LEU A 5 -1.52 -23.37 -10.14
CA LEU A 5 -2.93 -23.78 -9.92
C LEU A 5 -3.50 -24.61 -11.08
N GLY A 6 -2.87 -24.61 -12.26
CA GLY A 6 -3.39 -25.27 -13.46
C GLY A 6 -4.51 -24.48 -14.14
N ARG A 7 -4.71 -24.71 -15.44
CA ARG A 7 -5.65 -23.93 -16.27
C ARG A 7 -7.10 -24.09 -15.81
N ASP A 8 -7.57 -25.31 -15.62
CA ASP A 8 -8.96 -25.58 -15.28
C ASP A 8 -9.36 -24.98 -13.93
N ALA A 9 -8.52 -25.14 -12.91
CA ALA A 9 -8.78 -24.56 -11.60
C ALA A 9 -8.69 -23.03 -11.63
N SER A 10 -7.80 -22.45 -12.45
CA SER A 10 -7.74 -21.00 -12.67
C SER A 10 -9.04 -20.46 -13.31
N HIS A 11 -9.59 -21.16 -14.31
CA HIS A 11 -10.87 -20.81 -14.91
C HIS A 11 -12.02 -20.92 -13.92
N ARG A 12 -12.07 -22.00 -13.12
CA ARG A 12 -13.10 -22.16 -12.07
C ARG A 12 -13.01 -21.05 -11.02
N LEU A 13 -11.79 -20.70 -10.58
CA LEU A 13 -11.57 -19.62 -9.64
C LEU A 13 -12.02 -18.27 -10.20
N MET A 14 -11.69 -17.99 -11.46
CA MET A 14 -12.13 -16.78 -12.16
C MET A 14 -13.67 -16.70 -12.19
N ASN A 15 -14.34 -17.81 -12.50
CA ASN A 15 -15.81 -17.86 -12.51
C ASN A 15 -16.40 -17.56 -11.12
N ILE A 16 -15.83 -18.13 -10.05
CA ILE A 16 -16.26 -17.85 -8.68
C ILE A 16 -16.08 -16.36 -8.34
N ILE A 17 -14.95 -15.76 -8.72
CA ILE A 17 -14.69 -14.32 -8.52
C ILE A 17 -15.71 -13.47 -9.27
N ASN A 18 -16.00 -13.80 -10.54
CA ASN A 18 -16.97 -13.06 -11.34
C ASN A 18 -18.40 -13.16 -10.78
N ILE A 19 -18.80 -14.33 -10.29
CA ILE A 19 -20.09 -14.53 -9.61
C ILE A 19 -20.15 -13.69 -8.33
N SER A 20 -19.09 -13.71 -7.52
CA SER A 20 -19.00 -12.91 -6.30
C SER A 20 -19.12 -11.41 -6.60
N TRP A 21 -18.46 -10.96 -7.66
CA TRP A 21 -18.49 -9.57 -8.12
C TRP A 21 -19.88 -9.13 -8.60
N SER A 22 -20.52 -9.92 -9.48
CA SER A 22 -21.84 -9.59 -10.02
C SER A 22 -22.94 -9.63 -8.96
N SER A 23 -22.87 -10.61 -8.06
CA SER A 23 -23.82 -10.75 -6.95
C SER A 23 -23.58 -9.78 -5.79
N ARG A 24 -22.46 -9.05 -5.79
CA ARG A 24 -22.01 -8.17 -4.69
C ARG A 24 -21.89 -8.91 -3.35
N ARG A 25 -21.62 -10.21 -3.39
CA ARG A 25 -21.53 -11.07 -2.21
C ARG A 25 -20.20 -11.79 -2.18
N LEU A 26 -19.45 -11.56 -1.11
CA LEU A 26 -18.25 -12.33 -0.78
C LEU A 26 -18.62 -13.53 0.08
N SER A 27 -18.00 -14.68 -0.19
CA SER A 27 -18.17 -15.87 0.64
C SER A 27 -17.70 -15.61 2.07
N ARG A 28 -18.27 -16.34 3.04
CA ARG A 28 -17.88 -16.20 4.44
C ARG A 28 -16.40 -16.53 4.66
N ASP A 29 -15.88 -17.53 3.94
CA ASP A 29 -14.50 -17.98 4.09
C ASP A 29 -13.50 -16.94 3.57
N TRP A 30 -13.88 -16.11 2.59
CA TRP A 30 -13.01 -15.05 2.11
C TRP A 30 -12.89 -13.89 3.09
N LYS A 31 -13.90 -13.72 3.96
CA LYS A 31 -13.91 -12.72 5.03
C LYS A 31 -13.16 -13.17 6.28
N ARG A 32 -12.79 -14.45 6.37
CA ARG A 32 -12.03 -14.98 7.52
C ARG A 32 -10.56 -14.62 7.36
N THR A 33 -9.98 -14.03 8.39
CA THR A 33 -8.58 -13.60 8.40
C THR A 33 -7.86 -14.11 9.63
N THR A 34 -6.57 -14.42 9.48
CA THR A 34 -5.70 -14.76 10.62
C THR A 34 -4.89 -13.54 11.00
N VAL A 35 -4.97 -13.11 12.26
CA VAL A 35 -4.17 -11.99 12.77
C VAL A 35 -2.94 -12.54 13.48
N ILE A 36 -1.76 -12.07 13.07
CA ILE A 36 -0.48 -12.43 13.67
C ILE A 36 0.21 -11.16 14.15
N SER A 37 0.60 -11.13 15.42
CA SER A 37 1.29 -9.99 16.01
C SER A 37 2.81 -10.12 15.86
N ILE A 38 3.44 -9.20 15.13
CA ILE A 38 4.90 -9.14 14.98
C ILE A 38 5.49 -8.11 15.94
N ARG A 39 6.47 -8.52 16.74
CA ARG A 39 7.15 -7.65 17.72
C ARG A 39 8.05 -6.62 17.02
N LYS A 40 7.98 -5.37 17.49
CA LYS A 40 8.93 -4.30 17.17
C LYS A 40 10.20 -4.51 18.01
N LEU A 41 11.36 -4.58 17.36
CA LEU A 41 12.63 -4.93 17.99
C LEU A 41 13.05 -3.98 19.12
N GLN A 42 12.73 -2.69 19.00
CA GLN A 42 13.19 -1.64 19.93
C GLN A 42 12.16 -1.25 21.00
N LYS A 43 11.12 -2.07 21.23
CA LYS A 43 10.10 -1.78 22.26
C LYS A 43 9.97 -2.90 23.28
N ASP A 44 9.59 -2.52 24.50
CA ASP A 44 9.37 -3.44 25.62
C ASP A 44 8.19 -4.37 25.33
N ALA A 45 8.43 -5.67 25.37
CA ALA A 45 7.47 -6.72 25.01
C ALA A 45 6.23 -6.76 25.90
N ARG A 46 6.26 -6.12 27.07
CA ARG A 46 5.12 -6.10 28.00
C ARG A 46 3.95 -5.26 27.50
N PHE A 47 4.20 -4.33 26.56
CA PHE A 47 3.20 -3.37 26.09
C PHE A 47 2.60 -3.78 24.73
N PRO A 48 1.27 -3.70 24.55
CA PRO A 48 0.62 -4.02 23.27
C PRO A 48 1.13 -3.19 22.07
N GLU A 49 1.53 -1.94 22.29
CA GLU A 49 2.03 -1.01 21.28
C GLU A 49 3.37 -1.47 20.66
N SER A 50 4.03 -2.42 21.31
CA SER A 50 5.25 -3.08 20.87
C SER A 50 5.00 -4.12 19.77
N TYR A 51 3.75 -4.41 19.44
CA TYR A 51 3.40 -5.35 18.39
C TYR A 51 2.74 -4.63 17.21
N ARG A 52 2.97 -5.15 16.01
CA ARG A 52 2.25 -4.79 14.78
C ARG A 52 1.34 -5.96 14.41
N PRO A 53 0.01 -5.78 14.40
CA PRO A 53 -0.87 -6.80 13.87
C PRO A 53 -0.67 -6.91 12.35
N ILE A 54 -0.54 -8.12 11.84
CA ILE A 54 -0.57 -8.43 10.41
C ILE A 54 -1.77 -9.30 10.14
N VAL A 55 -2.61 -8.86 9.21
CA VAL A 55 -3.82 -9.56 8.78
C VAL A 55 -3.48 -10.43 7.57
N LEU A 56 -3.60 -11.74 7.72
CA LEU A 56 -3.50 -12.69 6.62
C LEU A 56 -4.91 -13.01 6.10
N THR A 57 -5.24 -12.41 4.95
CA THR A 57 -6.46 -12.69 4.20
C THR A 57 -6.33 -13.98 3.39
N SER A 58 -7.48 -14.55 3.00
CA SER A 58 -7.52 -15.75 2.15
C SER A 58 -6.85 -15.49 0.79
N VAL A 59 -6.31 -16.55 0.17
CA VAL A 59 -5.68 -16.48 -1.15
C VAL A 59 -6.64 -15.89 -2.19
N ALA A 60 -7.91 -16.29 -2.16
CA ALA A 60 -8.93 -15.76 -3.06
C ALA A 60 -9.16 -14.25 -2.85
N CYS A 61 -9.22 -13.79 -1.59
CA CYS A 61 -9.35 -12.37 -1.28
C CYS A 61 -8.16 -11.57 -1.82
N LYS A 62 -6.93 -12.04 -1.59
CA LYS A 62 -5.70 -11.41 -2.11
C LYS A 62 -5.67 -11.31 -3.63
N ILE A 63 -6.22 -12.29 -4.34
CA ILE A 63 -6.32 -12.25 -5.81
C ILE A 63 -7.26 -11.11 -6.22
N VAL A 64 -8.43 -11.01 -5.61
CA VAL A 64 -9.40 -9.95 -5.89
C VAL A 64 -8.82 -8.58 -5.55
N GLU A 65 -8.22 -8.42 -4.37
CA GLU A 65 -7.52 -7.19 -3.96
C GLU A 65 -6.47 -6.77 -5.01
N LYS A 66 -5.66 -7.72 -5.51
CA LYS A 66 -4.66 -7.43 -6.54
C LYS A 66 -5.27 -7.06 -7.88
N MET A 67 -6.38 -7.68 -8.27
CA MET A 67 -7.12 -7.32 -9.49
C MET A 67 -7.70 -5.90 -9.38
N LEU A 68 -8.27 -5.56 -8.22
CA LEU A 68 -8.81 -4.23 -7.94
C LEU A 68 -7.72 -3.17 -7.92
N LEU A 69 -6.62 -3.44 -7.23
CA LEU A 69 -5.47 -2.53 -7.18
C LEU A 69 -4.95 -2.21 -8.58
N LYS A 70 -4.81 -3.22 -9.45
CA LYS A 70 -4.39 -3.00 -10.85
C LYS A 70 -5.35 -2.08 -11.61
N ARG A 71 -6.67 -2.34 -11.51
CA ARG A 71 -7.69 -1.52 -12.19
C ARG A 71 -7.73 -0.10 -11.65
N LEU A 72 -7.63 0.05 -10.33
CA LEU A 72 -7.63 1.35 -9.66
C LEU A 72 -6.40 2.17 -10.05
N LEU A 73 -5.20 1.57 -9.99
CA LEU A 73 -3.97 2.25 -10.41
C LEU A 73 -4.00 2.64 -11.88
N PHE A 74 -4.55 1.81 -12.77
CA PHE A 74 -4.73 2.18 -14.17
C PHE A 74 -5.61 3.43 -14.31
N TYR A 75 -6.75 3.47 -13.61
CA TYR A 75 -7.64 4.62 -13.61
C TYR A 75 -6.98 5.89 -13.05
N LEU A 76 -6.34 5.80 -11.89
CA LEU A 76 -5.70 6.93 -11.22
C LEU A 76 -4.55 7.51 -12.06
N ASN A 77 -3.72 6.64 -12.65
CA ASN A 77 -2.58 7.07 -13.47
C ASN A 77 -3.01 7.65 -14.82
N SER A 78 -3.96 7.01 -15.52
CA SER A 78 -4.45 7.50 -16.82
C SER A 78 -5.12 8.87 -16.75
N ARG A 79 -5.59 9.27 -15.56
CA ARG A 79 -6.21 10.56 -15.30
C ARG A 79 -5.33 11.52 -14.49
N HIS A 80 -4.08 11.15 -14.20
CA HIS A 80 -3.15 11.95 -13.41
C HIS A 80 -3.72 12.43 -12.06
N LEU A 81 -4.46 11.55 -11.37
CA LEU A 81 -5.13 11.88 -10.11
C LEU A 81 -4.22 11.75 -8.87
N LEU A 82 -3.05 11.12 -9.02
CA LEU A 82 -2.07 11.01 -7.94
C LEU A 82 -1.14 12.23 -7.92
N PRO A 83 -0.83 12.80 -6.75
CA PRO A 83 0.17 13.86 -6.62
C PRO A 83 1.51 13.47 -7.25
N LYS A 84 2.20 14.44 -7.83
CA LYS A 84 3.52 14.23 -8.45
C LYS A 84 4.59 13.99 -7.38
N GLU A 85 4.39 14.60 -6.21
CA GLU A 85 5.26 14.57 -5.06
C GLU A 85 5.01 13.37 -4.13
N GLU A 86 4.11 12.46 -4.49
CA GLU A 86 3.91 11.19 -3.79
C GLU A 86 4.81 10.11 -4.38
N TYR A 87 5.75 9.64 -3.56
CA TYR A 87 6.74 8.62 -3.94
C TYR A 87 6.46 7.26 -3.26
N GLY A 88 5.69 7.26 -2.17
CA GLY A 88 5.35 6.05 -1.43
C GLY A 88 4.45 5.14 -2.25
N PHE A 89 4.76 3.83 -2.27
CA PHE A 89 3.95 2.78 -2.90
C PHE A 89 3.60 3.03 -4.38
N LYS A 90 4.36 3.88 -5.08
CA LYS A 90 4.12 4.28 -6.47
C LYS A 90 5.17 3.66 -7.39
N SER A 91 4.72 3.13 -8.53
CA SER A 91 5.62 2.54 -9.52
C SER A 91 6.54 3.60 -10.13
N GLY A 92 7.79 3.24 -10.41
CA GLY A 92 8.80 4.13 -10.98
C GLY A 92 9.33 5.20 -10.03
N HIS A 93 9.00 5.12 -8.74
CA HIS A 93 9.51 6.02 -7.70
C HIS A 93 10.18 5.20 -6.59
N SER A 94 11.24 5.75 -6.01
CA SER A 94 12.01 5.17 -4.92
C SER A 94 12.15 6.16 -3.76
N THR A 95 12.59 5.66 -2.61
CA THR A 95 12.92 6.52 -1.46
C THR A 95 14.10 7.45 -1.78
N THR A 96 15.03 7.02 -2.63
CA THR A 96 16.16 7.83 -3.08
C THR A 96 15.71 9.00 -3.94
N ASP A 97 14.67 8.83 -4.78
CA ASP A 97 14.15 9.93 -5.59
C ASP A 97 13.54 11.03 -4.71
N GLN A 98 12.83 10.65 -3.64
CA GLN A 98 12.27 11.63 -2.70
C GLN A 98 13.35 12.38 -1.92
N VAL A 99 14.40 11.69 -1.48
CA VAL A 99 15.56 12.33 -0.83
C VAL A 99 16.24 13.29 -1.80
N LEU A 100 16.46 12.87 -3.05
CA LEU A 100 17.04 13.72 -4.08
C LEU A 100 16.20 14.98 -4.33
N PHE A 101 14.88 14.82 -4.43
CA PHE A 101 13.95 15.94 -4.59
C PHE A 101 14.08 16.96 -3.46
N ILE A 102 14.07 16.51 -2.20
CA ILE A 102 14.24 17.39 -1.03
C ILE A 102 15.62 18.07 -1.05
N CYS A 103 16.69 17.32 -1.31
CA CYS A 103 18.04 17.87 -1.42
C CYS A 103 18.14 18.95 -2.51
N GLN A 104 17.52 18.74 -3.66
CA GLN A 104 17.47 19.72 -4.74
C GLN A 104 16.73 21.00 -4.31
N LYS A 105 15.61 20.88 -3.60
CA LYS A 105 14.88 22.04 -3.06
C LYS A 105 15.71 22.85 -2.06
N ILE A 106 16.43 22.16 -1.17
CA ILE A 106 17.33 22.80 -0.20
C ILE A 106 18.48 23.51 -0.92
N ARG A 107 19.13 22.85 -1.88
CA ARG A 107 20.25 23.43 -2.66
C ARG A 107 19.80 24.62 -3.48
N TYR A 108 18.62 24.55 -4.08
CA TYR A 108 18.02 25.66 -4.81
C TYR A 108 17.90 26.88 -3.89
N ALA A 109 17.23 26.75 -2.74
CA ALA A 109 17.10 27.87 -1.80
C ALA A 109 18.47 28.40 -1.32
N HIS A 110 19.44 27.52 -1.09
CA HIS A 110 20.79 27.90 -0.70
C HIS A 110 21.49 28.79 -1.74
N ASN A 111 21.35 28.46 -3.03
CA ASN A 111 22.02 29.19 -4.11
C ASN A 111 21.42 30.58 -4.36
N PHE A 112 20.16 30.80 -3.96
CA PHE A 112 19.46 32.08 -4.10
C PHE A 112 19.33 32.84 -2.77
N LYS A 113 20.27 32.63 -1.84
CA LYS A 113 20.39 33.48 -0.65
C LYS A 113 20.72 34.94 -1.04
N PRO A 114 20.23 35.93 -0.29
CA PRO A 114 19.45 35.82 0.95
C PRO A 114 17.93 35.75 0.73
N THR A 115 17.44 35.78 -0.51
CA THR A 115 16.00 35.92 -0.78
C THR A 115 15.23 34.61 -0.62
N HIS A 116 15.90 33.46 -0.73
CA HIS A 116 15.28 32.14 -0.62
C HIS A 116 15.75 31.39 0.63
N HIS A 117 14.79 30.79 1.33
CA HIS A 117 15.02 29.98 2.53
C HIS A 117 14.31 28.63 2.37
N ALA A 118 14.92 27.57 2.91
CA ALA A 118 14.31 26.24 2.96
C ALA A 118 14.00 25.88 4.41
N VAL A 119 12.73 25.54 4.68
CA VAL A 119 12.24 25.06 5.98
C VAL A 119 11.52 23.73 5.72
N GLY A 120 11.82 22.72 6.54
CA GLY A 120 11.18 21.41 6.46
C GLY A 120 10.28 21.15 7.66
N THR A 121 9.08 20.62 7.41
CA THR A 121 8.17 20.12 8.44
C THR A 121 7.87 18.65 8.15
N PHE A 122 8.15 17.79 9.11
CA PHE A 122 7.96 16.35 8.98
C PHE A 122 6.73 15.93 9.80
N LEU A 123 5.82 15.23 9.15
CA LEU A 123 4.55 14.76 9.73
C LEU A 123 4.51 13.23 9.68
N GLU A 124 4.08 12.61 10.78
CA GLU A 124 3.87 11.17 10.85
C GLU A 124 2.49 10.88 11.45
N LEU A 125 1.75 9.98 10.81
CA LEU A 125 0.43 9.56 11.27
C LEU A 125 0.56 8.41 12.29
N SER A 126 -0.07 8.57 13.45
CA SER A 126 -0.13 7.52 14.46
C SER A 126 -1.10 6.41 14.02
N LYS A 127 -0.60 5.17 13.93
CA LYS A 127 -1.39 3.97 13.56
C LYS A 127 -2.16 4.12 12.24
N ALA A 128 -1.52 4.70 11.22
CA ALA A 128 -2.15 5.10 9.96
C ALA A 128 -3.06 4.06 9.28
N PHE A 129 -2.74 2.77 9.37
CA PHE A 129 -3.56 1.70 8.77
C PHE A 129 -4.73 1.25 9.64
N ASP A 130 -4.64 1.44 10.96
CA ASP A 130 -5.69 1.06 11.91
C ASP A 130 -6.75 2.17 12.06
N THR A 131 -6.50 3.37 11.52
CA THR A 131 -7.34 4.57 11.70
C THR A 131 -8.01 5.04 10.39
N VAL A 132 -8.10 4.17 9.39
CA VAL A 132 -8.79 4.42 8.10
C VAL A 132 -10.27 4.09 8.19
#